data_AF-A0A7Y9I4H9-F1
#
_entry.id   AF-A0A7Y9I4H9-F1
#
_cell.length_a   1.000
_cell.length_b   1.000
_cell.length_c   1.000
_cell.angle_alpha   90.00
_cell.angle_beta   90.00
_cell.angle_gamma   90.00
#
_symmetry.space_group_name_H-M   'P 1'
#
loop_
_entity.id
_entity.type
_entity.pdbx_description
1 polymer ?
#
loop_
_entity_poly.entity_id
_entity_poly.type
_entity_poly.pdbx_seq_one_letter_code
_entity_poly.pdbx_strand_id
1 'polypeptide(L)'
;MIAAFPTRRFQFWEYRVGHGSLLIRSPRGPEQETNVDVIFVGVEFVSLPRRLEGLELRLGTAEEAQALAALFGTTVKGTLYAVSSGASTYYVDALQATTDENRDDLFSSPFDLDRYAPDHPAE
;
A
#
# COMPACT_ATOMS: atom_id res chain seq x y z
N MET A 1 10.85 -5.10 -9.98
CA MET A 1 10.84 -4.69 -8.56
C MET A 1 10.46 -3.22 -8.50
N ILE A 2 9.56 -2.82 -7.60
CA ILE A 2 9.05 -1.44 -7.47
C ILE A 2 9.67 -0.75 -6.25
N ALA A 3 9.68 -1.42 -5.10
CA ALA A 3 10.27 -0.91 -3.85
C ALA A 3 10.68 -2.06 -2.91
N ALA A 4 11.63 -1.81 -2.00
CA ALA A 4 12.06 -2.80 -1.01
C ALA A 4 12.50 -2.12 0.31
N PHE A 5 11.99 -2.62 1.44
CA PHE A 5 12.18 -2.09 2.79
C PHE A 5 12.37 -3.24 3.80
N PRO A 6 13.52 -3.93 3.80
CA PRO A 6 13.70 -5.19 4.55
C PRO A 6 13.72 -5.02 6.07
N THR A 7 14.05 -3.83 6.58
CA THR A 7 14.18 -3.55 8.03
C THR A 7 12.97 -2.80 8.62
N ARG A 8 11.97 -2.51 7.79
CA ARG A 8 10.79 -1.72 8.19
C ARG A 8 9.62 -2.63 8.57
N ARG A 9 8.75 -2.14 9.45
CA ARG A 9 7.54 -2.85 9.89
C ARG A 9 6.32 -2.11 9.39
N PHE A 10 5.55 -2.76 8.52
CA PHE A 10 4.36 -2.15 7.94
C PHE A 10 3.10 -2.67 8.57
N GLN A 11 2.08 -1.83 8.55
CA GLN A 11 0.73 -2.18 8.96
C GLN A 11 -0.26 -1.80 7.86
N PHE A 12 -1.28 -2.65 7.68
CA PHE A 12 -2.50 -2.25 7.01
C PHE A 12 -3.10 -1.10 7.82
N TRP A 13 -2.96 0.11 7.29
CA TRP A 13 -3.20 1.35 8.02
C TRP A 13 -4.60 1.90 7.78
N GLU A 14 -4.97 2.04 6.52
CA GLU A 14 -6.23 2.64 6.12
C GLU A 14 -6.79 1.95 4.87
N TYR A 15 -8.09 1.67 4.86
CA TYR A 15 -8.83 1.21 3.68
C TYR A 15 -10.09 2.03 3.49
N ARG A 16 -10.19 2.77 2.38
CA ARG A 16 -11.39 3.50 1.98
C ARG A 16 -12.11 2.74 0.88
N VAL A 17 -13.09 1.91 1.26
CA VAL A 17 -13.85 1.06 0.32
C VAL A 17 -14.48 1.88 -0.81
N GLY A 18 -15.12 3.01 -0.49
CA GLY A 18 -15.83 3.82 -1.49
C GLY A 18 -14.94 4.40 -2.60
N HIS A 19 -13.64 4.60 -2.33
CA HIS A 19 -12.68 5.13 -3.28
C HIS A 19 -11.64 4.09 -3.73
N GLY A 20 -11.75 2.84 -3.25
CA GLY A 20 -10.76 1.80 -3.48
C GLY A 20 -9.35 2.25 -3.10
N SER A 21 -9.17 2.86 -1.93
CA SER A 21 -7.86 3.41 -1.52
C SER A 21 -7.29 2.63 -0.35
N LEU A 22 -6.04 2.20 -0.45
CA LEU A 22 -5.34 1.42 0.57
C LEU A 22 -4.02 2.09 0.92
N LEU A 23 -3.80 2.30 2.21
CA LEU A 23 -2.50 2.70 2.75
C LEU A 23 -1.92 1.57 3.60
N ILE A 24 -0.70 1.17 3.24
CA ILE A 24 0.17 0.36 4.08
C ILE A 24 1.28 1.28 4.59
N ARG A 25 1.45 1.40 5.91
CA ARG A 25 2.38 2.36 6.50
C ARG A 25 3.37 1.68 7.43
N SER A 26 4.64 2.00 7.27
CA SER A 26 5.66 1.83 8.31
C SER A 26 5.85 3.18 9.00
N PRO A 27 5.37 3.34 10.24
CA PRO A 27 5.50 4.61 10.94
C PRO A 27 6.96 4.89 11.31
N ARG A 28 7.29 6.18 11.42
CA ARG A 28 8.52 6.63 12.08
C ARG A 28 8.54 6.19 13.55
N GLY A 29 9.73 6.08 14.11
CA GLY A 29 9.95 5.68 15.50
C GLY A 29 11.37 5.99 15.96
N PRO A 30 11.80 5.51 17.15
CA PRO A 30 13.12 5.81 17.69
C PRO A 30 14.29 5.42 16.77
N GLU A 31 14.11 4.37 15.96
CA GLU A 31 15.12 3.85 15.03
C GLU A 31 14.91 4.33 13.58
N GLN A 32 13.84 5.06 13.31
CA GLN A 32 13.39 5.39 11.95
C GLN A 32 12.84 6.81 11.90
N GLU A 33 13.53 7.74 11.24
CA GLU A 33 13.15 9.17 11.27
C GLU A 33 11.88 9.52 10.46
N THR A 34 11.50 8.65 9.52
CA THR A 34 10.48 8.88 8.50
C THR A 34 9.42 7.79 8.50
N ASN A 35 8.18 8.17 8.13
CA ASN A 35 7.17 7.21 7.72
C ASN A 35 7.50 6.72 6.31
N VAL A 36 7.17 5.47 6.02
CA VAL A 36 7.16 4.94 4.65
C VAL A 36 5.76 4.47 4.34
N ASP A 37 5.16 5.08 3.33
CA ASP A 37 3.82 4.82 2.87
C ASP A 37 3.87 4.07 1.54
N VAL A 38 3.13 2.96 1.47
CA VAL A 38 2.81 2.27 0.22
C VAL A 38 1.33 2.50 -0.03
N ILE A 39 1.04 3.25 -1.09
CA ILE A 39 -0.26 3.84 -1.38
C ILE A 39 -0.81 3.14 -2.62
N PHE A 40 -2.01 2.58 -2.51
CA PHE A 40 -2.72 2.00 -3.65
C PHE A 40 -4.03 2.75 -3.88
N VAL A 41 -4.36 2.95 -5.15
CA VAL A 41 -5.62 3.58 -5.59
C VAL A 41 -6.33 2.69 -6.60
N GLY A 42 -7.66 2.72 -6.61
CA GLY A 42 -8.48 1.84 -7.43
C GLY A 42 -8.33 0.36 -7.05
N VAL A 43 -8.30 0.07 -5.75
CA VAL A 43 -8.16 -1.28 -5.19
C VAL A 43 -9.45 -2.08 -5.39
N GLU A 44 -9.33 -3.22 -6.06
CA GLU A 44 -10.42 -4.16 -6.32
C GLU A 44 -10.31 -5.41 -5.43
N PHE A 45 -9.08 -5.81 -5.10
CA PHE A 45 -8.82 -6.98 -4.26
C PHE A 45 -7.62 -6.73 -3.36
N VAL A 46 -7.71 -7.23 -2.12
CA VAL A 46 -6.62 -7.20 -1.16
C VAL A 46 -6.56 -8.53 -0.41
N SER A 47 -5.39 -9.13 -0.42
CA SER A 47 -5.05 -10.31 0.38
C SER A 47 -3.75 -10.01 1.11
N LEU A 48 -3.86 -9.36 2.27
CA LEU A 48 -2.74 -8.94 3.10
C LEU A 48 -3.04 -9.19 4.58
N PRO A 49 -2.03 -9.58 5.39
CA PRO A 49 -2.15 -9.58 6.83
C PRO A 49 -2.16 -8.13 7.35
N ARG A 50 -2.63 -7.95 8.58
CA ARG A 50 -2.59 -6.64 9.25
C ARG A 50 -1.17 -6.11 9.43
N ARG A 51 -0.16 -6.98 9.60
CA ARG A 51 1.23 -6.62 9.90
C ARG A 51 2.17 -7.32 8.93
N LEU A 52 3.23 -6.61 8.52
CA LEU A 52 4.27 -7.10 7.62
C LEU A 52 5.64 -6.75 8.22
N GLU A 53 6.51 -7.77 8.32
CA GLU A 53 7.90 -7.66 8.77
C GLU A 53 8.80 -7.60 7.54
N GLY A 54 9.28 -6.41 7.20
CA GLY A 54 9.85 -6.12 5.90
C GLY A 54 8.79 -6.10 4.79
N LEU A 55 9.07 -5.36 3.72
CA LEU A 55 8.18 -5.27 2.56
C LEU A 55 9.00 -5.21 1.28
N GLU A 56 8.70 -6.09 0.33
CA GLU A 56 9.12 -5.95 -1.06
C GLU A 56 7.86 -5.82 -1.93
N LEU A 57 7.83 -4.80 -2.78
CA LEU A 57 6.75 -4.55 -3.73
C LEU A 57 7.23 -4.81 -5.14
N ARG A 58 6.50 -5.64 -5.88
CA ARG A 58 6.73 -5.87 -7.30
C ARG A 58 5.41 -6.06 -8.05
N LEU A 59 5.48 -6.05 -9.38
CA LEU A 59 4.38 -6.51 -10.21
C LEU A 59 4.21 -8.02 -10.03
N GLY A 60 2.95 -8.46 -9.96
CA GLY A 60 2.57 -9.85 -10.06
C GLY A 60 2.75 -10.37 -11.48
N THR A 61 3.01 -11.67 -11.62
CA THR A 61 3.09 -12.31 -12.94
C THR A 61 1.71 -12.73 -13.44
N ALA A 62 1.62 -13.08 -14.74
CA ALA A 62 0.38 -13.57 -15.32
C ALA A 62 -0.07 -14.90 -14.68
N GLU A 63 0.88 -15.76 -14.32
CA GLU A 63 0.63 -17.04 -13.64
C GLU A 63 0.07 -16.81 -12.24
N GLU A 64 0.61 -15.84 -11.49
CA GLU A 64 0.07 -15.46 -10.17
C GLU A 64 -1.35 -14.91 -10.28
N ALA A 65 -1.63 -14.07 -11.29
CA ALA A 65 -2.97 -13.55 -11.55
C ALA A 65 -3.98 -14.67 -11.87
N GLN A 66 -3.58 -15.65 -12.69
CA GLN A 66 -4.41 -16.81 -13.00
C GLN A 66 -4.66 -17.69 -11.77
N ALA A 67 -3.63 -17.95 -10.96
CA ALA A 67 -3.75 -18.71 -9.73
C ALA A 67 -4.71 -18.05 -8.72
N LEU A 68 -4.62 -16.72 -8.55
CA LEU A 68 -5.56 -15.97 -7.72
C LEU A 68 -6.98 -16.03 -8.26
N ALA A 69 -7.15 -15.94 -9.57
CA ALA A 69 -8.47 -16.02 -10.18
C ALA A 69 -9.13 -17.38 -9.95
N ALA A 70 -8.35 -18.46 -10.01
CA ALA A 70 -8.83 -19.79 -9.69
C ALA A 70 -9.18 -19.96 -8.20
N LEU A 71 -8.38 -19.40 -7.29
CA LEU A 71 -8.57 -19.54 -5.83
C LEU A 71 -9.76 -18.72 -5.30
N PHE A 72 -9.93 -17.49 -5.79
CA PHE A 72 -10.88 -16.54 -5.26
C PHE A 72 -12.10 -16.31 -6.15
N GLY A 73 -12.14 -16.92 -7.34
CA GLY A 73 -13.23 -16.75 -8.31
C GLY A 73 -13.34 -15.32 -8.85
N THR A 74 -12.23 -14.56 -8.83
CA THR A 74 -12.19 -13.16 -9.25
C THR A 74 -11.11 -12.93 -10.30
N THR A 75 -11.42 -12.18 -11.36
CA THR A 75 -10.39 -11.79 -12.34
C THR A 75 -9.72 -10.50 -11.88
N VAL A 76 -8.39 -10.43 -12.03
CA VAL A 76 -7.64 -9.19 -11.85
C VAL A 76 -8.16 -8.16 -12.85
N LYS A 77 -8.65 -7.02 -12.35
CA LYS A 77 -9.20 -5.93 -13.18
C LYS A 77 -8.19 -4.81 -13.42
N GLY A 78 -7.28 -4.60 -12.47
CA GLY A 78 -6.22 -3.60 -12.54
C GLY A 78 -4.85 -4.22 -12.76
N THR A 79 -3.88 -3.69 -12.03
CA THR A 79 -2.52 -4.22 -11.95
C THR A 79 -2.41 -5.07 -10.69
N LEU A 80 -1.95 -6.32 -10.86
CA LEU A 80 -1.61 -7.16 -9.73
C LEU A 80 -0.27 -6.74 -9.14
N TYR A 81 -0.27 -6.41 -7.85
CA TYR A 81 0.92 -6.14 -7.06
C TYR A 81 1.17 -7.30 -6.11
N ALA A 82 2.38 -7.84 -6.14
CA ALA A 82 2.84 -8.82 -5.16
C ALA A 82 3.61 -8.09 -4.05
N VAL A 83 3.21 -8.36 -2.81
CA VAL A 83 3.78 -7.79 -1.59
C VAL A 83 4.42 -8.93 -0.80
N SER A 84 5.75 -9.00 -0.80
CA SER A 84 6.48 -10.02 -0.05
C SER A 84 6.85 -9.49 1.33
N SER A 85 6.67 -10.34 2.35
CA SER A 85 7.08 -10.06 3.72
C SER A 85 7.51 -11.36 4.39
N GLY A 86 8.76 -11.42 4.86
CA GLY A 86 9.39 -12.66 5.29
C GLY A 86 9.36 -13.74 4.20
N ALA A 87 8.81 -14.91 4.52
CA ALA A 87 8.68 -16.04 3.59
C ALA A 87 7.34 -16.07 2.83
N SER A 88 6.47 -15.09 3.04
CA SER A 88 5.12 -15.06 2.49
C SER A 88 4.98 -14.00 1.41
N THR A 89 4.23 -14.32 0.36
CA THR A 89 3.83 -13.38 -0.69
C THR A 89 2.33 -13.18 -0.63
N TYR A 90 1.94 -11.92 -0.69
CA TYR A 90 0.58 -11.41 -0.60
C TYR A 90 0.25 -10.60 -1.84
N TYR A 91 -1.03 -10.26 -2.03
CA TYR A 91 -1.46 -9.67 -3.30
C TYR A 91 -2.46 -8.53 -3.13
N VAL A 92 -2.30 -7.50 -3.96
CA VAL A 92 -3.24 -6.38 -4.11
C VAL A 92 -3.53 -6.20 -5.60
N ASP A 93 -4.80 -6.21 -5.99
CA ASP A 93 -5.23 -5.76 -7.31
C ASP A 93 -5.64 -4.29 -7.19
N ALA A 94 -4.91 -3.42 -7.87
CA ALA A 94 -5.15 -1.98 -7.84
C ALA A 94 -4.85 -1.33 -9.19
N LEU A 95 -5.46 -0.18 -9.46
CA LEU A 95 -5.13 0.61 -10.65
C LEU A 95 -3.66 1.08 -10.63
N GLN A 96 -3.20 1.55 -9.46
CA GLN A 96 -1.85 2.08 -9.29
C GLN A 96 -1.34 1.88 -7.86
N ALA A 97 -0.01 1.74 -7.73
CA ALA A 97 0.72 1.78 -6.46
C ALA A 97 1.84 2.82 -6.52
N THR A 98 2.05 3.56 -5.43
CA THR A 98 3.18 4.48 -5.24
C THR A 98 3.77 4.31 -3.85
N THR A 99 5.00 4.81 -3.66
CA THR A 99 5.64 4.88 -2.35
C THR A 99 6.02 6.32 -2.03
N ASP A 100 5.83 6.70 -0.77
CA ASP A 100 6.17 8.02 -0.26
C ASP A 100 6.92 7.89 1.08
N GLU A 101 7.98 8.67 1.25
CA GLU A 101 8.74 8.74 2.51
C GLU A 101 8.63 10.15 3.07
N ASN A 102 7.98 10.29 4.22
CA ASN A 102 7.58 11.58 4.75
C ASN A 102 7.78 11.71 6.27
N ARG A 103 7.61 12.94 6.78
CA ARG A 103 7.70 13.28 8.21
C ARG A 103 6.36 13.74 8.79
N ASP A 104 5.27 13.44 8.10
CA ASP A 104 3.92 13.86 8.47
C ASP A 104 3.49 13.26 9.81
N ASP A 105 2.38 13.77 10.33
CA ASP A 105 1.76 13.18 11.51
C ASP A 105 1.33 11.73 11.22
N LEU A 106 1.36 10.90 12.25
CA LEU A 106 1.03 9.48 12.15
C LEU A 106 -0.40 9.25 11.64
N PHE A 107 -1.31 10.17 11.93
CA PHE A 107 -2.72 10.11 11.54
C PHE A 107 -2.99 10.84 10.22
N SER A 108 -2.01 11.52 9.63
CA SER A 108 -2.17 12.15 8.31
C SER A 108 -2.42 11.10 7.23
N SER A 109 -3.55 11.21 6.53
CA SER A 109 -3.85 10.35 5.38
C SER A 109 -3.36 11.00 4.08
N PRO A 110 -2.76 10.23 3.15
CA PRO A 110 -2.48 10.71 1.80
C PRO A 110 -3.76 10.86 0.95
N PHE A 111 -4.91 10.42 1.45
CA PHE A 111 -6.20 10.46 0.76
C PHE A 111 -7.07 11.65 1.18
N ASP A 112 -6.62 12.47 2.13
CA ASP A 112 -7.37 13.65 2.54
C ASP A 112 -7.27 14.74 1.47
N LEU A 113 -8.44 15.24 1.05
CA LEU A 113 -8.56 16.22 -0.03
C LEU A 113 -7.88 17.55 0.30
N ASP A 114 -7.77 17.88 1.59
CA ASP A 114 -7.20 19.13 2.08
C ASP A 114 -5.66 19.17 1.98
N ARG A 115 -5.00 18.02 1.76
CA ARG A 115 -3.54 17.93 1.62
C ARG A 115 -3.00 18.65 0.37
N TYR A 116 -3.87 18.92 -0.61
CA TYR A 116 -3.54 19.63 -1.85
C TYR A 116 -4.24 20.99 -1.98
N ALA A 117 -4.92 21.47 -0.94
CA ALA A 117 -5.44 22.83 -0.94
C ALA A 117 -4.24 23.80 -0.99
N PRO A 118 -4.10 24.66 -2.03
CA PRO A 118 -3.08 25.70 -2.01
C PRO A 118 -3.38 26.61 -0.83
N ASP A 119 -2.34 26.96 -0.06
CA ASP A 119 -2.40 27.83 1.11
C ASP A 119 -3.51 28.87 1.00
N HIS A 120 -4.60 28.69 1.75
CA HIS A 120 -5.54 29.77 1.97
C HIS A 120 -4.79 30.84 2.77
N PRO A 121 -4.66 32.08 2.25
CA PRO A 121 -4.08 33.15 3.05
C PRO A 121 -4.97 33.37 4.26
N ALA A 122 -4.36 33.50 5.43
CA ALA A 122 -5.07 33.83 6.66
C ALA A 122 -5.91 35.10 6.46
N GLU A 123 -7.20 35.01 6.77
CA GLU A 123 -8.06 36.18 7.03
C GLU A 123 -7.74 36.77 8.41
#